data_AF-A0A651GIP1-F1
#
_entry.id   AF-A0A651GIP1-F1
#
_cell.length_a   1.000
_cell.length_b   1.000
_cell.length_c   1.000
_cell.angle_alpha   90.00
_cell.angle_beta   90.00
_cell.angle_gamma   90.00
#
_symmetry.space_group_name_H-M   'P 1'
#
loop_
_entity.id
_entity.type
_entity.pdbx_description
1 polymer ?
#
loop_
_entity_poly.entity_id
_entity_poly.type
_entity_poly.pdbx_seq_one_letter_code
_entity_poly.pdbx_strand_id
1 'polypeptide(L)'
;MDVYKPKPGPTLENITTPDDLKKLKPEQLQDVCDELREFIIDLVSVYGGHFGASLGVIELTVALHYVYNTPNDEIIWDVGHQAYGHKILTGRREEFHTNRKYKGLSGFPKRTESEYDSFGVGHSSTSISAGLGMAIARDLDKSDKKIVSIIGDGAMTG
;
A
#
# COMPACT_ATOMS: atom_id res chain seq x y z
N MET A 1 29.37 -8.57 -8.03
CA MET A 1 28.54 -7.61 -8.78
C MET A 1 27.59 -7.00 -7.79
N ASP A 2 27.77 -5.72 -7.47
CA ASP A 2 26.78 -5.00 -6.67
C ASP A 2 25.51 -4.90 -7.50
N VAL A 3 24.46 -5.58 -7.04
CA VAL A 3 23.13 -5.47 -7.65
C VAL A 3 22.68 -4.03 -7.42
N TYR A 4 22.38 -3.30 -8.49
CA TYR A 4 21.82 -1.95 -8.40
C TYR A 4 20.65 -1.95 -7.40
N LYS A 5 20.77 -1.14 -6.35
CA LYS A 5 19.70 -0.92 -5.38
C LYS A 5 19.11 0.46 -5.66
N PRO A 6 17.87 0.52 -6.16
CA PRO A 6 17.13 1.77 -6.29
C PRO A 6 17.18 2.56 -4.98
N LYS A 7 17.36 3.87 -5.08
CA LYS A 7 17.29 4.78 -3.93
C LYS A 7 16.01 5.61 -4.02
N PRO A 8 15.33 5.88 -2.90
CA PRO A 8 14.22 6.83 -2.91
C PRO A 8 14.74 8.24 -3.26
N GLY A 9 13.83 9.10 -3.72
CA GLY A 9 14.09 10.52 -3.75
C GLY A 9 14.18 11.12 -2.32
N PRO A 10 14.60 12.38 -2.20
CA PRO A 10 14.87 13.02 -0.91
C PRO A 10 13.63 13.16 -0.02
N THR A 11 12.44 13.29 -0.58
CA THR A 11 11.20 13.42 0.19
C THR A 11 10.76 12.07 0.71
N LEU A 12 10.69 11.07 -0.17
CA LEU A 12 10.30 9.69 0.13
C LEU A 12 11.30 8.99 1.06
N GLU A 13 12.59 9.35 1.00
CA GLU A 13 13.62 8.82 1.91
C GLU A 13 13.25 9.05 3.38
N ASN A 14 12.64 10.21 3.68
CA ASN A 14 12.24 10.63 5.01
C ASN A 14 10.87 10.10 5.46
N ILE A 15 10.20 9.30 4.63
CA ILE A 15 8.89 8.71 4.94
C ILE A 15 9.10 7.22 5.21
N THR A 16 8.95 6.82 6.48
CA THR A 16 8.97 5.40 6.86
C THR A 16 7.56 4.89 7.12
N THR A 17 6.72 5.69 7.77
CA THR A 17 5.33 5.33 8.07
C THR A 17 4.35 6.42 7.61
N PRO A 18 3.03 6.15 7.60
CA PRO A 18 2.02 7.16 7.31
C PRO A 18 2.07 8.39 8.24
N ASP A 19 2.58 8.23 9.47
CA ASP A 19 2.76 9.37 10.39
C ASP A 19 3.82 10.36 9.91
N ASP A 20 4.85 9.90 9.20
CA ASP A 20 5.83 10.79 8.58
C ASP A 20 5.22 11.54 7.39
N LEU A 21 4.45 10.83 6.57
CA LEU A 21 3.73 11.39 5.44
C LEU A 21 2.80 12.54 5.87
N LYS A 22 2.10 12.39 7.00
CA LYS A 22 1.18 13.40 7.56
C LYS A 22 1.86 14.65 8.09
N LYS A 23 3.17 14.64 8.34
CA LYS A 23 3.93 15.83 8.77
C LYS A 23 4.18 16.78 7.59
N LEU A 24 4.04 16.30 6.36
CA LEU A 24 4.22 17.10 5.16
C LEU A 24 3.04 18.03 4.93
N LYS A 25 3.33 19.19 4.32
CA LYS A 25 2.27 20.07 3.83
C LYS A 25 1.61 19.46 2.59
N PRO A 26 0.32 19.73 2.33
CA PRO A 26 -0.38 19.18 1.16
C PRO A 26 0.32 19.45 -0.18
N GLU A 27 1.01 20.58 -0.32
CA GLU A 27 1.71 20.93 -1.55
C GLU A 27 2.91 20.02 -1.85
N GLN A 28 3.46 19.37 -0.83
CA GLN A 28 4.59 18.43 -0.95
C GLN A 28 4.14 17.01 -1.32
N LEU A 29 2.84 16.72 -1.33
CA LEU A 29 2.35 15.36 -1.64
C LEU A 29 2.57 14.98 -3.10
N GLN A 30 2.62 15.97 -4.01
CA GLN A 30 2.96 15.72 -5.40
C GLN A 30 4.39 15.19 -5.54
N ASP A 31 5.35 15.78 -4.81
CA ASP A 31 6.75 15.32 -4.80
C ASP A 31 6.84 13.87 -4.28
N VAL A 32 6.05 13.52 -3.25
CA VAL A 32 5.98 12.13 -2.76
C VAL A 32 5.45 11.18 -3.83
N CYS A 33 4.40 11.56 -4.55
CA CYS A 33 3.84 10.74 -5.64
C CYS A 33 4.87 10.51 -6.75
N ASP A 34 5.59 11.56 -7.16
CA ASP A 34 6.57 11.49 -8.24
C ASP A 34 7.79 10.65 -7.84
N GLU A 35 8.32 10.85 -6.63
CA GLU A 35 9.42 10.03 -6.12
C GLU A 35 9.01 8.57 -5.88
N LEU A 36 7.78 8.32 -5.42
CA LEU A 36 7.26 6.96 -5.24
C LEU A 36 7.10 6.24 -6.58
N ARG A 37 6.66 6.97 -7.62
CA ARG A 37 6.54 6.47 -8.99
C ARG A 37 7.88 6.03 -9.53
N GLU A 38 8.87 6.91 -9.51
CA GLU A 38 10.21 6.60 -9.99
C GLU A 38 10.84 5.45 -9.20
N PHE A 39 10.67 5.43 -7.87
CA PHE A 39 11.18 4.35 -7.03
C PHE A 39 10.57 2.99 -7.38
N ILE A 40 9.25 2.93 -7.62
CA ILE A 40 8.58 1.69 -8.07
C ILE A 40 9.07 1.28 -9.46
N ILE A 41 9.25 2.23 -10.39
CA ILE A 41 9.77 1.95 -11.73
C ILE A 41 11.16 1.31 -11.65
N ASP A 42 12.07 1.92 -10.90
CA ASP A 42 13.42 1.43 -10.70
C ASP A 42 13.44 0.03 -10.09
N LEU A 43 12.65 -0.21 -9.03
CA LEU A 43 12.54 -1.52 -8.39
C LEU A 43 12.05 -2.61 -9.33
N VAL A 44 10.99 -2.34 -10.07
CA VAL A 44 10.39 -3.32 -10.98
C VAL A 44 11.28 -3.56 -12.19
N SER A 45 12.05 -2.57 -12.65
CA SER A 45 13.02 -2.74 -13.75
C SER A 45 14.12 -3.76 -13.43
N VAL A 46 14.47 -3.90 -12.15
CA VAL A 46 15.56 -4.80 -11.69
C VAL A 46 15.01 -6.13 -11.19
N TYR A 47 13.87 -6.12 -10.46
CA TYR A 47 13.38 -7.29 -9.73
C TYR A 47 12.08 -7.88 -10.29
N GLY A 48 11.43 -7.23 -11.25
CA GLY A 48 10.12 -7.61 -11.78
C GLY A 48 8.97 -7.36 -10.78
N GLY A 49 7.72 -7.58 -11.20
CA GLY A 49 6.54 -7.38 -10.35
C GLY A 49 5.32 -6.85 -11.10
N HIS A 50 4.28 -6.48 -10.35
CA HIS A 50 3.04 -5.91 -10.88
C HIS A 50 3.19 -4.41 -11.14
N PHE A 51 3.73 -4.09 -12.31
CA PHE A 51 4.08 -2.73 -12.74
C PHE A 51 2.86 -1.82 -12.92
N GLY A 52 2.03 -2.10 -13.95
CA GLY A 52 0.99 -1.17 -14.39
C GLY A 52 -0.09 -0.89 -13.35
N ALA A 53 -0.52 -1.93 -12.62
CA ALA A 53 -1.55 -1.78 -11.59
C ALA A 53 -1.09 -0.88 -10.43
N SER A 54 0.18 -0.98 -10.03
CA SER A 54 0.72 -0.19 -8.93
C SER A 54 0.92 1.29 -9.30
N LEU A 55 1.33 1.58 -10.54
CA LEU A 55 1.52 2.96 -11.00
C LEU A 55 0.21 3.73 -11.14
N GLY A 56 -0.90 3.04 -11.44
CA GLY A 56 -2.21 3.66 -11.61
C GLY A 56 -2.90 4.10 -10.31
N VAL A 57 -2.36 3.74 -9.14
CA VAL A 57 -2.95 4.06 -7.82
C VAL A 57 -1.99 4.79 -6.89
N ILE A 58 -0.91 5.38 -7.42
CA ILE A 58 0.10 6.08 -6.60
C ILE A 58 -0.54 7.23 -5.81
N GLU A 59 -1.21 8.15 -6.50
CA GLU A 59 -1.84 9.32 -5.89
C GLU A 59 -2.93 8.91 -4.91
N LEU A 60 -3.72 7.90 -5.27
CA LEU A 60 -4.75 7.33 -4.39
C LEU A 60 -4.11 6.77 -3.12
N THR A 61 -3.02 6.02 -3.23
CA THR A 61 -2.33 5.42 -2.09
C THR A 61 -1.77 6.49 -1.15
N VAL A 62 -1.13 7.51 -1.70
CA VAL A 62 -0.59 8.64 -0.92
C VAL A 62 -1.73 9.38 -0.21
N ALA A 63 -2.80 9.72 -0.93
CA ALA A 63 -3.95 10.41 -0.36
C ALA A 63 -4.63 9.59 0.76
N LEU A 64 -4.79 8.28 0.56
CA LEU A 64 -5.37 7.39 1.57
C LEU A 64 -4.55 7.39 2.86
N HIS A 65 -3.23 7.22 2.78
CA HIS A 65 -2.37 7.22 3.96
C HIS A 65 -2.18 8.61 4.58
N TYR A 66 -2.34 9.68 3.80
CA TYR A 66 -2.35 11.04 4.33
C TYR A 66 -3.62 11.35 5.13
N VAL A 67 -4.79 10.91 4.65
CA VAL A 67 -6.09 11.24 5.25
C VAL A 67 -6.48 10.27 6.36
N TYR A 68 -6.31 8.96 6.17
CA TYR A 68 -6.75 7.95 7.13
C TYR A 68 -5.71 7.67 8.21
N ASN A 69 -6.17 7.35 9.41
CA ASN A 69 -5.34 7.03 10.56
C ASN A 69 -4.93 5.55 10.61
N THR A 70 -4.27 5.06 9.56
CA THR A 70 -3.76 3.67 9.53
C THR A 70 -2.62 3.48 10.55
N PRO A 71 -2.57 2.36 11.30
CA PRO A 71 -3.35 1.13 11.10
C PRO A 71 -4.67 1.08 11.89
N ASN A 72 -5.04 2.11 12.65
CA ASN A 72 -6.32 2.15 13.37
C ASN A 72 -7.50 2.16 12.38
N ASP A 73 -7.44 3.03 11.37
CA ASP A 73 -8.28 2.92 10.19
C ASP A 73 -7.77 1.79 9.30
N GLU A 74 -8.68 0.95 8.82
CA GLU A 74 -8.36 -0.28 8.09
C GLU A 74 -8.60 -0.08 6.60
N ILE A 75 -7.54 -0.27 5.80
CA ILE A 75 -7.58 -0.17 4.34
C ILE A 75 -7.45 -1.59 3.77
N ILE A 76 -8.41 -1.96 2.94
CA ILE A 76 -8.51 -3.28 2.30
C ILE A 76 -8.28 -3.10 0.80
N TRP A 77 -7.19 -3.68 0.29
CA TRP A 77 -6.90 -3.69 -1.15
C TRP A 77 -7.42 -4.97 -1.80
N ASP A 78 -8.37 -4.88 -2.72
CA ASP A 78 -8.84 -6.05 -3.48
C ASP A 78 -7.75 -6.60 -4.41
N VAL A 79 -7.60 -7.93 -4.50
CA VAL A 79 -6.47 -8.64 -5.13
C VAL A 79 -5.11 -8.34 -4.47
N GLY A 80 -4.74 -7.06 -4.36
CA GLY A 80 -3.53 -6.57 -3.69
C GLY A 80 -2.34 -6.28 -4.61
N HIS A 81 -2.44 -6.61 -5.89
CA HIS A 81 -1.35 -6.42 -6.86
C HIS A 81 -0.98 -4.96 -7.13
N GLN A 82 -1.86 -4.02 -6.79
CA GLN A 82 -1.70 -2.58 -6.90
C GLN A 82 -1.10 -1.94 -5.63
N ALA A 83 -0.90 -2.70 -4.56
CA ALA A 83 -0.55 -2.19 -3.23
C ALA A 83 0.97 -2.01 -3.00
N TYR A 84 1.77 -1.78 -4.04
CA TYR A 84 3.21 -1.59 -3.88
C TYR A 84 3.54 -0.29 -3.15
N GLY A 85 2.89 0.81 -3.55
CA GLY A 85 2.99 2.09 -2.84
C GLY A 85 2.57 1.97 -1.38
N HIS A 86 1.50 1.19 -1.11
CA HIS A 86 1.02 0.93 0.24
C HIS A 86 2.11 0.29 1.09
N LYS A 87 2.75 -0.79 0.59
CA LYS A 87 3.85 -1.46 1.32
C LYS A 87 5.03 -0.50 1.55
N ILE A 88 5.42 0.26 0.53
CA ILE A 88 6.55 1.20 0.61
C ILE A 88 6.31 2.27 1.68
N LEU A 89 5.12 2.87 1.72
CA LEU A 89 4.76 3.94 2.67
C LEU A 89 4.43 3.43 4.09
N THR A 90 4.46 2.12 4.32
CA THR A 90 4.09 1.48 5.60
C THR A 90 5.23 0.62 6.16
N GLY A 91 6.44 1.18 6.15
CA GLY A 91 7.62 0.63 6.83
C GLY A 91 8.41 -0.40 6.03
N ARG A 92 8.02 -0.72 4.80
CA ARG A 92 8.63 -1.82 4.02
C ARG A 92 9.48 -1.37 2.83
N ARG A 93 9.77 -0.07 2.71
CA ARG A 93 10.57 0.52 1.61
C ARG A 93 11.93 -0.19 1.44
N GLU A 94 12.70 -0.34 2.52
CA GLU A 94 14.05 -0.92 2.48
C GLU A 94 14.06 -2.40 2.08
N GLU A 95 13.04 -3.15 2.51
CA GLU A 95 12.91 -4.58 2.22
C GLU A 95 12.21 -4.87 0.89
N PHE A 96 11.71 -3.84 0.20
CA PHE A 96 10.86 -3.99 -0.97
C PHE A 96 11.52 -4.73 -2.14
N HIS A 97 12.85 -4.65 -2.25
CA HIS A 97 13.65 -5.42 -3.22
C HIS A 97 13.52 -6.95 -3.05
N THR A 98 12.93 -7.43 -1.96
CA THR A 98 12.65 -8.85 -1.70
C THR A 98 11.24 -9.28 -2.12
N ASN A 99 10.40 -8.35 -2.58
CA ASN A 99 9.03 -8.62 -2.99
C ASN A 99 8.95 -9.77 -4.00
N ARG A 100 8.04 -10.72 -3.75
CA ARG A 100 7.82 -11.96 -4.51
C ARG A 100 9.00 -12.94 -4.55
N LYS A 101 10.06 -12.73 -3.76
CA LYS A 101 11.15 -13.69 -3.59
C LYS A 101 10.84 -14.66 -2.45
N TYR A 102 11.40 -15.87 -2.54
CA TYR A 102 11.30 -16.84 -1.45
C TYR A 102 11.82 -16.23 -0.14
N LYS A 103 11.02 -16.33 0.94
CA LYS A 103 11.27 -15.70 2.26
C LYS A 103 11.36 -14.16 2.25
N GLY A 104 11.00 -13.50 1.15
CA GLY A 104 10.84 -12.05 1.07
C GLY A 104 9.39 -11.61 1.26
N LEU A 105 9.11 -10.35 0.96
CA LEU A 105 7.76 -9.79 1.03
C LEU A 105 6.81 -10.50 0.04
N SER A 106 5.56 -10.65 0.47
CA SER A 106 4.45 -11.10 -0.36
C SER A 106 4.15 -10.08 -1.46
N GLY A 107 3.82 -10.57 -2.66
CA GLY A 107 3.35 -9.74 -3.78
C GLY A 107 2.01 -9.05 -3.56
N PHE A 108 1.32 -9.39 -2.46
CA PHE A 108 0.01 -8.89 -2.06
C PHE A 108 0.01 -8.56 -0.56
N PRO A 109 -0.91 -7.71 -0.05
CA PRO A 109 -1.10 -7.51 1.37
C PRO A 109 -1.35 -8.83 2.13
N LYS A 110 -0.63 -9.00 3.23
CA LYS A 110 -0.62 -10.19 4.06
C LYS A 110 -0.58 -9.76 5.53
N ARG A 111 -1.64 -10.08 6.27
CA ARG A 111 -1.82 -9.68 7.69
C ARG A 111 -0.65 -10.04 8.62
N THR A 112 0.04 -11.15 8.36
CA THR A 112 1.20 -11.58 9.17
C THR A 112 2.51 -10.89 8.77
N GLU A 113 2.52 -10.10 7.70
CA GLU A 113 3.67 -9.31 7.24
C GLU A 113 3.67 -7.89 7.80
N SER A 114 2.49 -7.29 8.01
CA SER A 114 2.37 -5.91 8.47
C SER A 114 1.02 -5.64 9.14
N GLU A 115 1.01 -4.78 10.17
CA GLU A 115 -0.21 -4.26 10.79
C GLU A 115 -1.06 -3.40 9.84
N TYR A 116 -0.45 -2.85 8.79
CA TYR A 116 -1.14 -2.04 7.78
C TYR A 116 -1.86 -2.89 6.73
N ASP A 117 -1.60 -4.21 6.68
CA ASP A 117 -2.26 -5.13 5.76
C ASP A 117 -3.53 -5.68 6.42
N SER A 118 -4.60 -4.88 6.45
CA SER A 118 -5.81 -5.16 7.27
C SER A 118 -6.54 -6.46 6.90
N PHE A 119 -6.44 -6.92 5.65
CA PHE A 119 -7.03 -8.17 5.18
C PHE A 119 -6.09 -8.89 4.21
N GLY A 120 -6.02 -10.22 4.30
CA GLY A 120 -5.19 -11.04 3.42
C GLY A 120 -5.92 -11.29 2.09
N VAL A 121 -5.26 -10.96 0.98
CA VAL A 121 -5.88 -11.01 -0.36
C VAL A 121 -5.03 -11.80 -1.36
N GLY A 122 -5.66 -12.15 -2.48
CA GLY A 122 -5.04 -12.80 -3.63
C GLY A 122 -6.06 -13.11 -4.72
N HIS A 123 -7.23 -13.61 -4.33
CA HIS A 123 -8.41 -13.66 -5.20
C HIS A 123 -9.12 -12.29 -5.23
N SER A 124 -9.74 -11.97 -6.36
CA SER A 124 -10.52 -10.75 -6.55
C SER A 124 -11.88 -10.81 -5.85
N SER A 125 -12.53 -9.65 -5.75
CA SER A 125 -13.94 -9.48 -5.38
C SER A 125 -14.24 -9.82 -3.91
N THR A 126 -13.21 -9.82 -3.07
CA THR A 126 -13.33 -10.19 -1.64
C THR A 126 -13.37 -8.97 -0.71
N SER A 127 -12.87 -7.82 -1.16
CA SER A 127 -12.67 -6.63 -0.33
C SER A 127 -13.95 -5.99 0.22
N ILE A 128 -15.04 -5.98 -0.55
CA ILE A 128 -16.32 -5.38 -0.12
C ILE A 128 -16.96 -6.25 0.96
N SER A 129 -17.04 -7.57 0.74
CA SER A 129 -17.60 -8.51 1.71
C SER A 129 -16.78 -8.52 3.01
N ALA A 130 -15.45 -8.50 2.91
CA ALA A 130 -14.57 -8.37 4.06
C ALA A 130 -14.79 -7.03 4.79
N GLY A 131 -14.82 -5.92 4.04
CA GLY A 131 -15.05 -4.58 4.56
C GLY A 131 -16.38 -4.44 5.29
N LEU A 132 -17.45 -5.04 4.76
CA LEU A 132 -18.76 -5.08 5.43
C LEU A 132 -18.68 -5.80 6.77
N GLY A 133 -18.04 -6.99 6.82
CA GLY A 133 -17.86 -7.72 8.07
C GLY A 133 -17.05 -6.93 9.10
N MET A 134 -15.98 -6.27 8.66
CA MET A 134 -15.12 -5.43 9.51
C MET A 134 -15.86 -4.17 10.01
N ALA A 135 -16.72 -3.58 9.18
CA ALA A 135 -17.57 -2.44 9.58
C ALA A 135 -18.63 -2.86 10.61
N ILE A 136 -19.28 -4.01 10.43
CA ILE A 136 -20.23 -4.55 11.41
C ILE A 136 -19.52 -4.82 12.75
N ALA A 137 -18.33 -5.44 12.72
CA ALA A 137 -17.55 -5.68 13.92
C ALA A 137 -17.19 -4.37 14.64
N ARG A 138 -16.74 -3.35 13.91
CA ARG A 138 -16.49 -2.01 14.46
C ARG A 138 -17.73 -1.45 15.17
N ASP A 139 -18.90 -1.53 14.53
CA ASP A 139 -20.14 -0.96 15.08
C ASP A 139 -20.57 -1.68 16.37
N LEU A 140 -20.37 -2.99 16.44
CA LEU A 140 -20.58 -3.80 17.65
C LEU A 140 -19.59 -3.41 18.76
N ASP A 141 -18.34 -3.14 18.40
CA ASP A 141 -17.29 -2.69 19.33
C ASP A 141 -17.43 -1.20 19.73
N LYS A 142 -18.38 -0.46 19.14
CA LYS A 142 -18.58 0.98 19.34
C LYS A 142 -17.32 1.81 19.06
N SER A 143 -16.48 1.34 18.15
CA SER A 143 -15.30 2.06 17.67
C SER A 143 -15.68 3.04 16.56
N ASP A 144 -14.91 4.11 16.40
CA ASP A 144 -15.10 5.14 15.36
C ASP A 144 -14.17 4.96 14.15
N LYS A 145 -13.33 3.91 14.14
CA LYS A 145 -12.38 3.61 13.07
C LYS A 145 -13.03 3.53 11.69
N LYS A 146 -12.30 3.91 10.65
CA LYS A 146 -12.78 3.84 9.27
C LYS A 146 -12.39 2.51 8.63
N ILE A 147 -13.29 1.96 7.84
CA ILE A 147 -13.05 0.77 7.02
C ILE A 147 -13.18 1.20 5.57
N VAL A 148 -12.13 1.01 4.78
CA VAL A 148 -12.04 1.51 3.40
C VAL A 148 -11.64 0.37 2.48
N SER A 149 -12.52 -0.01 1.55
CA SER A 149 -12.23 -1.03 0.54
C SER A 149 -11.87 -0.38 -0.79
N ILE A 150 -10.70 -0.75 -1.33
CA ILE A 150 -10.20 -0.31 -2.64
C ILE A 150 -10.36 -1.47 -3.62
N ILE A 151 -11.24 -1.32 -4.60
CA ILE A 151 -11.56 -2.34 -5.58
C ILE A 151 -11.36 -1.80 -7.00
N GLY A 152 -10.75 -2.62 -7.87
CA GLY A 152 -10.67 -2.32 -9.29
C GLY A 152 -11.99 -2.61 -9.99
N ASP A 153 -12.27 -1.92 -11.09
CA ASP A 153 -13.48 -2.09 -11.91
C ASP A 153 -13.67 -3.54 -12.38
N GLY A 154 -12.59 -4.19 -12.85
CA GLY A 154 -12.65 -5.61 -13.24
C GLY A 154 -12.95 -6.56 -12.07
N ALA A 155 -12.59 -6.19 -10.84
CA ALA A 155 -12.91 -6.98 -9.65
C ALA A 155 -14.35 -6.77 -9.17
N MET A 156 -15.06 -5.73 -9.64
CA MET A 156 -16.47 -5.49 -9.33
C MET A 156 -17.44 -6.36 -10.11
N THR A 157 -16.96 -7.10 -11.13
CA THR A 157 -17.81 -7.97 -11.96
C THR A 157 -17.91 -9.40 -11.44
N GLY A 158 -17.29 -9.70 -10.30
CA GLY A 158 -17.25 -11.04 -9.68
C GLY A 158 -18.45 -11.36 -8.80
#